data_AF-A0A7C3LDZ7-F1
#
_entry.id   AF-A0A7C3LDZ7-F1
#
_cell.length_a   1.000
_cell.length_b   1.000
_cell.length_c   1.000
_cell.angle_alpha   90.00
_cell.angle_beta   90.00
_cell.angle_gamma   90.00
#
_symmetry.space_group_name_H-M   'P 1'
#
loop_
_entity.id
_entity.type
_entity.pdbx_description
1 polymer ?
#
loop_
_entity_poly.entity_id
_entity_poly.type
_entity_poly.pdbx_seq_one_letter_code
_entity_poly.pdbx_strand_id
1 'polypeptide(L)'
;DGLEGHCRVLNYDGRRLVLRTDSPAWNTLLRYHTPDLLTRLRRHAPLRGLASLHIRTAPATPEAKPRDTAPPRGLGPDTAALVRSLADTMNDERLRLALRRLADRHTTAE
;
A
#
# COMPACT_ATOMS: atom_id res chain seq x y z
N ASP A 1 29.21 -13.67 3.92
CA ASP A 1 28.18 -12.80 3.32
C ASP A 1 26.91 -13.63 3.17
N GLY A 2 25.93 -13.40 4.03
CA GLY A 2 24.77 -14.29 4.23
C GLY A 2 23.51 -13.77 3.56
N LEU A 3 22.56 -14.69 3.29
CA LEU A 3 21.26 -14.40 2.68
C LEU A 3 20.45 -13.30 3.43
N GLU A 4 20.71 -13.12 4.72
CA GLU A 4 20.02 -12.18 5.62
C GLU A 4 20.12 -10.70 5.20
N GLY A 5 21.22 -10.31 4.55
CA GLY A 5 21.36 -8.97 3.98
C GLY A 5 20.71 -8.81 2.61
N HIS A 6 20.45 -9.94 1.94
CA HIS A 6 20.08 -9.98 0.53
C HIS A 6 18.66 -10.45 0.23
N CYS A 7 17.86 -10.72 1.27
CA CYS A 7 16.51 -11.24 1.14
C CYS A 7 15.55 -10.50 2.07
N ARG A 8 14.47 -9.94 1.51
CA ARG A 8 13.41 -9.31 2.29
C ARG A 8 12.03 -9.75 1.83
N VAL A 9 11.13 -9.99 2.78
CA VAL A 9 9.72 -10.27 2.50
C VAL A 9 9.03 -8.99 2.03
N LEU A 10 8.39 -9.03 0.87
CA LEU A 10 7.60 -7.92 0.33
C LEU A 10 6.13 -8.01 0.69
N ASN A 11 5.54 -9.20 0.57
CA ASN A 11 4.12 -9.41 0.83
C ASN A 11 3.81 -10.86 1.19
N TYR A 12 2.79 -11.05 2.01
CA TYR A 12 2.21 -12.34 2.33
C TYR A 12 0.69 -12.23 2.43
N ASP A 13 -0.02 -13.02 1.61
CA ASP A 13 -1.50 -13.03 1.50
C ASP A 13 -2.09 -14.37 2.00
N GLY A 14 -1.40 -15.09 2.89
CA GLY A 14 -1.86 -16.43 3.31
C GLY A 14 -1.47 -17.55 2.34
N ARG A 15 -1.63 -17.33 1.02
CA ARG A 15 -1.36 -18.34 -0.02
C ARG A 15 -0.11 -18.08 -0.86
N ARG A 16 0.37 -16.84 -0.91
CA ARG A 16 1.53 -16.45 -1.71
C ARG A 16 2.48 -15.63 -0.85
N LEU A 17 3.76 -15.99 -0.88
CA LEU A 17 4.85 -15.25 -0.25
C LEU A 17 5.74 -14.66 -1.34
N VAL A 18 5.94 -13.35 -1.30
CA VAL A 18 6.79 -12.63 -2.25
C VAL A 18 8.06 -12.18 -1.55
N LEU A 19 9.21 -12.61 -2.06
CA LEU A 19 10.54 -12.24 -1.60
C LEU A 19 11.22 -11.32 -2.61
N ARG A 20 11.90 -10.28 -2.10
CA ARG A 20 12.83 -9.46 -2.85
C ARG A 20 14.25 -9.88 -2.55
N THR A 21 15.07 -9.89 -3.58
CA THR A 21 16.53 -9.91 -3.46
C THR A 21 17.16 -8.83 -4.32
N ASP A 22 18.30 -8.34 -3.90
CA ASP A 22 19.12 -7.33 -4.58
C ASP A 22 20.12 -7.95 -5.57
N SER A 23 20.33 -9.28 -5.53
CA SER A 23 21.21 -9.98 -6.47
C SER A 23 20.49 -10.99 -7.35
N PRO A 24 20.77 -11.02 -8.67
CA PRO A 24 20.27 -12.06 -9.55
C PRO A 24 20.82 -13.46 -9.17
N ALA A 25 22.02 -13.55 -8.60
CA ALA A 25 22.59 -14.83 -8.15
C ALA A 25 21.77 -15.44 -7.00
N TRP A 26 21.41 -14.61 -6.00
CA TRP A 26 20.54 -15.03 -4.89
C TRP A 26 19.13 -15.40 -5.38
N ASN A 27 18.60 -14.72 -6.40
CA ASN A 27 17.30 -15.09 -6.99
C ASN A 27 17.33 -16.49 -7.59
N THR A 28 18.34 -16.79 -8.41
CA THR A 28 18.50 -18.13 -9.00
C THR A 28 18.66 -19.20 -7.94
N LEU A 29 19.46 -18.96 -6.91
CA LEU A 29 19.66 -19.92 -5.80
C LEU A 29 18.35 -20.15 -5.02
N LEU A 30 17.62 -19.10 -4.67
CA LEU A 30 16.33 -19.21 -3.98
C LEU A 30 15.27 -19.91 -4.83
N ARG A 31 15.28 -19.68 -6.15
CA ARG A 31 14.39 -20.37 -7.09
C ARG A 31 14.68 -21.86 -7.13
N TYR A 32 15.97 -22.23 -7.17
CA TYR A 32 16.39 -23.63 -7.12
C TYR A 32 15.92 -24.33 -5.84
N HIS A 33 16.02 -23.65 -4.70
CA HIS A 33 15.57 -24.19 -3.41
C HIS A 33 14.09 -23.97 -3.10
N THR A 34 13.31 -23.35 -3.99
CA THR A 34 11.90 -23.04 -3.76
C THR A 34 11.05 -24.24 -3.31
N PRO A 35 11.12 -25.45 -3.90
CA PRO A 35 10.29 -26.57 -3.45
C PRO A 35 10.62 -27.03 -2.02
N ASP A 36 11.91 -27.07 -1.65
CA ASP A 36 12.34 -27.40 -0.28
C ASP A 36 11.92 -26.29 0.70
N LEU A 37 12.13 -25.03 0.34
CA LEU A 37 11.70 -23.87 1.13
C LEU A 37 10.19 -23.87 1.36
N LEU A 38 9.39 -24.14 0.32
CA LEU A 38 7.93 -24.20 0.43
C LEU A 38 7.51 -25.30 1.42
N THR A 39 8.15 -26.46 1.35
CA THR A 39 7.90 -27.59 2.26
C THR A 39 8.24 -27.23 3.71
N ARG A 40 9.40 -26.60 3.93
CA ARG A 40 9.83 -26.17 5.26
C ARG A 40 8.96 -25.06 5.83
N LEU A 41 8.62 -24.05 5.02
CA LEU A 41 7.79 -22.92 5.43
C LEU A 41 6.39 -23.39 5.84
N ARG A 42 5.80 -24.34 5.11
CA ARG A 42 4.48 -24.91 5.43
C ARG A 42 4.44 -25.65 6.77
N ARG A 43 5.58 -26.03 7.37
CA ARG A 43 5.60 -26.60 8.73
C ARG A 43 5.23 -25.58 9.81
N HIS A 44 5.42 -24.29 9.54
CA HIS A 44 5.05 -23.22 10.46
C HIS A 44 3.56 -22.93 10.34
N ALA A 45 2.85 -22.93 11.48
CA ALA A 45 1.41 -22.67 11.57
C ALA A 45 0.91 -21.48 10.71
N PRO A 46 1.55 -20.29 10.75
CA PRO A 46 1.08 -19.15 9.95
C PRO A 46 1.24 -19.35 8.44
N LEU A 47 2.09 -20.27 7.99
CA LEU A 47 2.45 -20.47 6.58
C LEU A 47 1.96 -21.82 6.02
N ARG A 48 1.14 -22.58 6.76
CA ARG A 48 0.63 -23.90 6.34
C ARG A 48 -0.11 -23.86 5.00
N GLY A 49 -0.82 -22.76 4.73
CA GLY A 49 -1.57 -22.51 3.51
C GLY A 49 -0.75 -21.96 2.33
N LEU A 50 0.56 -21.82 2.49
CA LEU A 50 1.43 -21.27 1.45
C LEU A 50 1.46 -22.19 0.22
N ALA A 51 0.94 -21.68 -0.91
CA ALA A 51 0.84 -22.39 -2.17
C ALA A 51 1.97 -22.03 -3.14
N SER A 52 2.50 -20.80 -3.05
CA SER A 52 3.54 -20.33 -3.98
C SER A 52 4.53 -19.36 -3.33
N LEU A 53 5.80 -19.47 -3.74
CA LEU A 53 6.88 -18.56 -3.40
C LEU A 53 7.29 -17.81 -4.68
N HIS A 54 7.24 -16.48 -4.65
CA HIS A 54 7.67 -15.65 -5.78
C HIS A 54 8.90 -14.86 -5.38
N ILE A 55 9.98 -14.98 -6.17
CA ILE A 55 11.23 -14.27 -5.91
C ILE A 55 11.47 -13.26 -7.02
N ARG A 56 11.62 -11.99 -6.64
CA ARG A 56 11.88 -10.87 -7.55
C ARG A 56 13.27 -10.30 -7.24
N THR A 57 14.11 -10.20 -8.27
CA THR A 57 15.29 -9.35 -8.21
C THR A 57 14.86 -7.93 -8.49
N ALA A 58 15.14 -7.01 -7.57
CA ALA A 58 15.02 -5.59 -7.82
C ALA A 58 16.28 -4.92 -7.26
N PRO A 59 16.90 -3.97 -8.00
CA PRO A 59 17.99 -3.18 -7.44
C PRO A 59 17.50 -2.55 -6.14
N ALA A 60 18.39 -2.41 -5.15
CA ALA A 60 18.10 -1.76 -3.88
C ALA A 60 17.73 -0.29 -4.15
N THR A 61 16.49 -0.04 -4.54
CA THR A 61 15.93 1.30 -4.58
C THR A 61 15.87 1.72 -3.12
N PRO A 62 16.40 2.91 -2.76
CA PRO A 62 16.29 3.40 -1.40
C PRO A 62 14.83 3.28 -0.98
N GLU A 63 14.63 2.65 0.17
CA GLU A 63 13.31 2.42 0.75
C GLU A 63 12.53 3.72 0.65
N ALA A 64 11.43 3.71 -0.11
CA ALA A 64 10.64 4.92 -0.30
C ALA A 64 10.20 5.37 1.08
N LYS A 65 10.81 6.46 1.56
CA LYS A 65 10.50 7.08 2.84
C LYS A 65 8.98 7.19 2.93
N PRO A 66 8.33 6.82 4.05
CA PRO A 66 6.90 7.00 4.20
C PRO A 66 6.57 8.42 3.76
N ARG A 67 5.78 8.52 2.68
CA ARG A 67 5.42 9.80 2.11
C ARG A 67 4.59 10.45 3.20
N ASP A 68 5.16 11.46 3.87
CA ASP A 68 4.42 12.28 4.82
C ASP A 68 3.12 12.64 4.13
N THR A 69 2.00 12.09 4.63
CA THR A 69 0.68 12.42 4.12
C THR A 69 0.45 13.84 4.55
N ALA A 70 0.85 14.78 3.69
CA ALA A 70 0.53 16.18 3.89
C ALA A 70 -0.96 16.26 4.24
N PRO A 71 -1.33 16.98 5.30
CA PRO A 71 -2.73 17.09 5.67
C PRO A 71 -3.51 17.57 4.45
N PRO A 72 -4.73 17.05 4.24
CA PRO A 72 -5.54 17.46 3.10
C PRO A 72 -5.64 18.99 3.13
N ARG A 73 -5.20 19.64 2.04
CA ARG A 73 -5.31 21.09 1.92
C ARG A 73 -6.79 21.44 2.02
N GLY A 74 -7.14 22.26 3.01
CA GLY A 74 -8.50 22.75 3.16
C GLY A 74 -8.87 23.74 2.05
N LEU A 75 -10.16 23.86 1.79
CA LEU A 75 -10.78 24.96 1.08
C LEU A 75 -10.70 26.23 1.94
N GLY A 76 -10.41 27.36 1.29
CA GLY A 76 -10.57 28.67 1.92
C GLY A 76 -12.05 28.96 2.25
N PRO A 77 -12.33 29.86 3.20
CA PRO A 77 -13.68 30.17 3.66
C PRO A 77 -14.61 30.63 2.52
N ASP A 78 -14.09 31.42 1.58
CA ASP A 78 -14.84 31.89 0.40
C ASP A 78 -15.26 30.73 -0.52
N THR A 79 -14.35 29.80 -0.79
CA THR A 79 -14.63 28.63 -1.63
C THR A 79 -15.65 27.71 -0.95
N ALA A 80 -15.57 27.54 0.37
CA ALA A 80 -16.55 26.78 1.13
C ALA A 80 -17.94 27.45 1.12
N ALA A 81 -18.02 28.78 1.14
CA ALA A 81 -19.28 29.52 0.99
C ALA A 81 -19.89 29.32 -0.41
N LEU A 82 -19.08 29.41 -1.47
CA LEU A 82 -19.53 29.16 -2.85
C LEU A 82 -20.07 27.73 -3.03
N VAL A 83 -19.38 26.72 -2.49
CA VAL A 83 -19.83 25.32 -2.55
C VAL A 83 -21.15 25.10 -1.80
N ARG A 84 -21.38 25.80 -0.68
CA ARG A 84 -22.66 25.77 0.05
C ARG A 84 -23.79 26.39 -0.77
N SER A 85 -23.57 27.58 -1.33
CA SER A 85 -24.55 28.24 -2.20
C SER A 85 -24.89 27.38 -3.43
N LEU A 86 -23.90 26.71 -4.02
CA LEU A 86 -24.14 25.76 -5.10
C LEU A 86 -25.00 24.57 -4.63
N ALA A 87 -24.72 24.00 -3.46
CA ALA A 87 -25.50 22.90 -2.89
C ALA A 87 -26.98 23.30 -2.70
N ASP A 88 -27.27 24.52 -2.23
CA ASP A 88 -28.63 25.00 -2.02
C ASP A 88 -29.43 25.17 -3.33
N THR A 89 -28.75 25.36 -4.46
CA THR A 89 -29.39 25.42 -5.78
C THR A 89 -29.63 24.04 -6.41
N MET A 90 -29.10 22.96 -5.83
CA MET A 90 -29.24 21.61 -6.38
C MET A 90 -30.58 20.98 -5.97
N ASN A 91 -31.32 20.48 -6.95
CA ASN A 91 -32.58 19.77 -6.73
C ASN A 91 -32.38 18.32 -6.25
N ASP A 92 -31.23 17.72 -6.54
CA ASP A 92 -30.88 16.37 -6.10
C ASP A 92 -30.35 16.37 -4.65
N GLU A 93 -31.07 15.67 -3.77
CA GLU A 93 -30.75 15.60 -2.34
C GLU A 93 -29.40 14.91 -2.05
N ARG A 94 -29.03 13.87 -2.81
CA ARG A 94 -27.78 13.16 -2.59
C ARG A 94 -26.59 14.03 -2.96
N LEU A 95 -26.70 14.76 -4.07
CA LEU A 95 -25.68 15.69 -4.52
C LEU A 95 -25.55 16.88 -3.56
N ARG A 96 -26.66 17.47 -3.13
CA ARG A 96 -26.70 18.53 -2.12
C ARG A 96 -25.95 18.15 -0.85
N LEU A 97 -26.25 16.97 -0.31
CA LEU A 97 -25.59 16.46 0.90
C LEU A 97 -24.09 16.20 0.69
N ALA A 98 -23.70 15.70 -0.49
CA ALA A 98 -22.29 15.48 -0.81
C ALA A 98 -21.51 16.82 -0.87
N LEU A 99 -22.08 17.84 -1.51
CA LEU A 99 -21.47 19.17 -1.62
C LEU A 99 -21.38 19.88 -0.27
N ARG A 100 -22.41 19.79 0.58
CA ARG A 100 -22.35 20.33 1.96
C ARG A 100 -21.25 19.67 2.77
N ARG A 101 -21.16 18.33 2.73
CA ARG A 101 -20.10 17.57 3.41
C ARG A 101 -18.69 17.96 2.93
N LEU A 102 -18.54 18.29 1.65
CA LEU A 102 -17.26 18.75 1.10
C LEU A 102 -16.86 20.11 1.66
N ALA A 103 -17.80 21.06 1.71
CA ALA A 103 -17.56 22.38 2.28
C ALA A 103 -17.20 22.31 3.77
N ASP A 104 -17.92 21.49 4.56
CA ASP A 104 -17.68 21.39 6.00
C ASP A 104 -16.37 20.68 6.36
N ARG A 105 -15.98 19.62 5.62
CA ARG A 105 -14.77 18.82 5.92
C ARG A 105 -13.46 19.52 5.60
N HIS A 106 -13.50 20.46 4.66
CA HIS A 106 -12.30 21.10 4.15
C HIS A 106 -12.22 22.58 4.51
N THR A 107 -13.16 23.19 5.23
CA THR A 107 -12.99 24.59 5.65
C THR A 107 -11.82 24.70 6.63
N THR A 108 -10.74 25.35 6.24
CA THR A 108 -9.69 25.75 7.18
C THR A 108 -10.19 26.98 7.94
N ALA A 109 -10.27 26.90 9.26
CA ALA A 109 -10.43 28.10 10.09
C ALA A 109 -9.10 28.88 10.03
N GLU A 110 -9.16 30.14 9.60
CA GLU A 110 -8.02 31.06 9.74
C GLU A 110 -7.66 31.30 11.21
#